data_AF-A0A7V4KI22-F1
#
_entry.id   AF-A0A7V4KI22-F1
#
_cell.length_a   1.000
_cell.length_b   1.000
_cell.length_c   1.000
_cell.angle_alpha   90.00
_cell.angle_beta   90.00
_cell.angle_gamma   90.00
#
_symmetry.space_group_name_H-M   'P 1'
#
loop_
_entity.id
_entity.type
_entity.pdbx_description
1 polymer ?
#
loop_
_entity_poly.entity_id
_entity_poly.type
_entity_poly.pdbx_seq_one_letter_code
_entity_poly.pdbx_strand_id
1 'polypeptide(L)'
;MEMIDVLVEAVKKDASDIHIVIGKPPMVRIRGEIEELDGYPVITPDESKRLGYSILYDEQKRRFEEEYELDCSIQIAKVARFRVNVFLQKYGVEAVFRVIPSQIPTPEQIGLTEEIVKLADLPRGLVLVTGATGSGKSTTLVCLIEIINQKYKKTYFNN
;
A
#
# COMPACT_ATOMS: atom_id res chain seq x y z
N MET A 1 10.95 15.13 12.38
CA MET A 1 10.01 15.23 11.24
C MET A 1 8.71 14.51 11.60
N GLU A 2 7.53 14.88 11.11
CA GLU A 2 6.32 14.08 11.43
C GLU A 2 6.03 13.04 10.35
N MET A 3 5.62 11.84 10.76
CA MET A 3 5.34 10.73 9.84
C MET A 3 4.27 11.10 8.82
N ILE A 4 3.22 11.78 9.26
CA ILE A 4 2.10 12.18 8.40
C ILE A 4 2.60 13.10 7.28
N ASP A 5 3.51 14.03 7.56
CA ASP A 5 4.05 14.95 6.56
C ASP A 5 4.82 14.20 5.47
N VAL A 6 5.67 13.25 5.88
CA VAL A 6 6.43 12.37 4.96
C VAL A 6 5.48 11.60 4.05
N LEU A 7 4.43 10.99 4.61
CA LEU A 7 3.45 10.22 3.84
C LEU A 7 2.65 11.10 2.89
N VAL A 8 2.27 12.31 3.31
CA VAL A 8 1.56 13.28 2.46
C VAL A 8 2.43 13.71 1.29
N GLU A 9 3.70 14.04 1.54
CA GLU A 9 4.61 14.47 0.49
C GLU A 9 4.91 13.34 -0.50
N ALA A 10 5.15 12.13 -0.02
CA ALA A 10 5.36 10.96 -0.86
C ALA A 10 4.15 10.69 -1.78
N VAL A 11 2.92 10.80 -1.27
CA VAL A 11 1.70 10.66 -2.08
C VAL A 11 1.60 11.77 -3.13
N LYS A 12 1.95 13.02 -2.80
CA LYS A 12 1.97 14.13 -3.77
C LYS A 12 2.96 13.91 -4.91
N LYS A 13 4.02 13.12 -4.68
CA LYS A 13 5.00 12.73 -5.70
C LYS A 13 4.63 11.42 -6.42
N ASP A 14 3.41 10.90 -6.26
CA ASP A 14 2.95 9.62 -6.85
C ASP A 14 3.80 8.40 -6.46
N ALA A 15 4.34 8.38 -5.23
CA ALA A 15 5.09 7.24 -4.72
C ALA A 15 4.21 5.99 -4.52
N SER A 16 4.71 4.82 -4.91
CA SER A 16 4.04 3.52 -4.67
C SER A 16 4.35 2.95 -3.29
N ASP A 17 5.58 3.16 -2.82
CA ASP A 17 6.08 2.67 -1.54
C ASP A 17 6.91 3.77 -0.86
N ILE A 18 6.83 3.86 0.47
CA ILE A 18 7.62 4.75 1.32
C ILE A 18 8.37 3.88 2.32
N HIS A 19 9.67 4.09 2.43
CA HIS A 19 10.56 3.33 3.29
C HIS A 19 11.17 4.25 4.35
N ILE A 20 10.98 3.85 5.60
CA ILE A 20 11.55 4.49 6.79
C ILE A 20 12.65 3.57 7.28
N VAL A 21 13.89 3.90 6.93
CA VAL A 21 15.08 3.08 7.13
C VAL A 21 16.14 3.89 7.85
N ILE A 22 16.79 3.29 8.83
CA ILE A 22 17.81 3.95 9.66
C ILE A 22 19.05 4.25 8.83
N GLY A 23 19.63 5.43 9.00
CA GLY A 23 20.83 5.86 8.28
C GLY A 23 20.57 6.42 6.88
N LYS A 24 19.30 6.56 6.49
CA LYS A 24 18.86 7.24 5.27
C LYS A 24 17.78 8.28 5.58
N PRO A 25 17.59 9.31 4.74
CA PRO A 25 16.34 10.05 4.72
C PRO A 25 15.16 9.09 4.39
N PRO A 26 13.89 9.51 4.55
CA PRO A 26 12.77 8.78 4.00
C PRO A 26 13.02 8.48 2.52
N MET A 27 12.89 7.22 2.13
CA MET A 27 13.06 6.81 0.73
C MET A 27 11.69 6.56 0.13
N VAL A 28 11.50 6.90 -1.14
CA VAL A 28 10.25 6.66 -1.86
C VAL A 28 10.51 5.87 -3.12
N ARG A 29 9.55 5.00 -3.48
CA ARG A 29 9.55 4.34 -4.78
C ARG A 29 8.63 5.08 -5.73
N ILE A 30 9.18 5.65 -6.79
CA ILE A 30 8.41 6.32 -7.85
C ILE A 30 8.74 5.63 -9.17
N ARG A 31 7.70 5.17 -9.87
CA ARG A 31 7.83 4.46 -11.17
C ARG A 31 8.84 3.30 -11.16
N GLY A 32 8.97 2.63 -10.02
CA GLY A 32 9.83 1.46 -9.84
C GLY A 32 11.22 1.78 -9.29
N GLU A 33 11.67 3.03 -9.33
CA GLU A 33 12.98 3.46 -8.82
C GLU A 33 12.87 3.95 -7.38
N ILE A 34 13.89 3.68 -6.56
CA ILE A 34 13.97 4.18 -5.17
C ILE A 34 14.82 5.43 -5.16
N GLU A 35 14.28 6.52 -4.62
CA GLU A 35 14.95 7.81 -4.47
C GLU A 35 14.76 8.38 -3.04
N GLU A 36 15.62 9.33 -2.67
CA GLU A 36 15.51 10.06 -1.39
C GLU A 36 14.38 11.09 -1.47
N LEU A 37 13.59 11.20 -0.41
CA LEU A 37 12.60 12.27 -0.29
C LEU A 37 13.29 13.55 0.17
N ASP A 38 13.42 14.53 -0.74
CA ASP A 38 14.09 15.80 -0.49
C ASP A 38 13.59 16.54 0.75
N GLY A 39 14.47 17.30 1.39
CA GLY A 39 14.10 18.19 2.50
C GLY A 39 13.98 17.51 3.87
N TYR A 40 14.20 16.19 3.95
CA TYR A 40 14.20 15.45 5.21
C TYR A 40 15.62 15.04 5.64
N PRO A 41 15.93 15.08 6.94
CA PRO A 41 17.21 14.63 7.46
C PRO A 41 17.32 13.10 7.46
N VAL A 42 18.54 12.61 7.63
CA VAL A 42 18.82 11.19 7.87
C VAL A 42 18.10 10.72 9.14
N ILE A 43 17.39 9.59 9.05
CA ILE A 43 16.64 8.98 10.14
C ILE A 43 17.61 8.27 11.09
N THR A 44 17.58 8.64 12.37
CA THR A 44 18.33 7.97 13.44
C THR A 44 17.51 6.80 14.03
N PRO A 45 18.12 5.85 14.78
CA PRO A 45 17.37 4.78 15.45
C PRO A 45 16.21 5.29 16.32
N ASP A 46 16.45 6.35 17.10
CA ASP A 46 15.44 6.94 17.99
C ASP A 46 14.30 7.58 17.19
N GLU A 47 14.65 8.31 16.13
CA GLU A 47 13.66 8.93 15.25
C GLU A 47 12.83 7.86 14.51
N SER A 48 13.47 6.78 14.04
CA SER A 48 12.79 5.67 13.37
C SER A 48 11.80 4.98 14.29
N LYS A 49 12.19 4.73 15.55
CA LYS A 49 11.28 4.19 16.57
C LYS A 49 10.12 5.14 16.83
N ARG A 50 10.38 6.43 17.03
CA ARG A 50 9.33 7.44 17.25
C ARG A 50 8.34 7.48 16.09
N LEU A 51 8.85 7.50 14.85
CA LEU A 51 8.08 7.50 13.63
C LEU A 51 7.24 6.22 13.49
N GLY A 52 7.84 5.04 13.63
CA GLY A 52 7.14 3.76 13.53
C GLY A 52 6.04 3.59 14.59
N TYR A 53 6.27 4.05 15.83
CA TYR A 53 5.26 3.95 16.90
C TYR A 53 4.15 5.00 16.79
N SER A 54 4.40 6.12 16.11
CA SER A 54 3.42 7.23 15.98
C SER A 54 2.16 6.84 15.20
N ILE A 55 2.23 5.80 14.37
CA ILE A 55 1.12 5.33 13.53
C ILE A 55 0.41 4.09 14.07
N LEU A 56 0.90 3.52 15.18
CA LEU A 56 0.35 2.30 15.77
C LEU A 56 -0.56 2.61 16.95
N TYR A 57 -1.69 1.89 17.03
CA TYR A 57 -2.51 1.85 18.23
C TYR A 57 -1.82 1.05 19.35
N ASP A 58 -2.23 1.23 20.61
CA ASP A 58 -1.56 0.59 21.73
C ASP A 58 -1.59 -0.94 21.69
N GLU A 59 -2.69 -1.53 21.20
CA GLU A 59 -2.76 -2.97 20.95
C GLU A 59 -1.76 -3.43 19.87
N GLN A 60 -1.59 -2.63 18.82
CA GLN A 60 -0.64 -2.90 17.75
C GLN A 60 0.81 -2.78 18.23
N LYS A 61 1.12 -1.78 19.08
CA LYS A 61 2.45 -1.66 19.71
C LYS A 61 2.78 -2.90 20.52
N ARG A 62 1.84 -3.38 21.35
CA ARG A 62 2.02 -4.59 22.15
C ARG A 62 2.31 -5.80 21.28
N ARG A 63 1.52 -6.00 20.21
CA ARG A 63 1.75 -7.10 19.25
C ARG A 63 3.11 -6.98 18.56
N PHE A 64 3.47 -5.78 18.11
CA PHE A 64 4.78 -5.53 17.51
C PHE A 64 5.94 -5.81 18.48
N GLU A 65 5.80 -5.49 19.76
CA GLU A 65 6.82 -5.77 20.78
C GLU A 65 6.96 -7.25 21.12
N GLU A 66 5.90 -8.04 20.91
CA GLU A 66 5.90 -9.50 21.08
C GLU A 66 6.43 -10.23 19.84
N GLU A 67 6.04 -9.78 18.63
CA GLU A 67 6.31 -10.48 17.35
C GLU A 67 7.49 -9.88 16.57
N TYR A 68 7.94 -8.67 16.90
CA TYR A 68 8.95 -7.88 16.17
C TYR A 68 8.63 -7.57 14.70
N GLU A 69 7.43 -7.87 14.25
CA GLU A 69 6.88 -7.52 12.95
C GLU A 69 5.37 -7.29 13.08
N LEU A 70 4.81 -6.39 12.28
CA LEU A 70 3.38 -6.13 12.21
C LEU A 70 2.97 -5.63 10.84
N ASP A 71 2.08 -6.37 10.17
CA ASP A 71 1.28 -5.89 9.05
C ASP A 71 -0.01 -5.24 9.55
N CYS A 72 -0.27 -4.00 9.14
CA CYS A 72 -1.53 -3.31 9.40
C CYS A 72 -1.94 -2.42 8.22
N SER A 73 -3.05 -1.70 8.37
CA SER A 73 -3.47 -0.70 7.40
C SER A 73 -3.90 0.55 8.13
N ILE A 74 -3.49 1.71 7.61
CA ILE A 74 -3.87 3.02 8.13
C ILE A 74 -4.55 3.83 7.03
N GLN A 75 -5.40 4.76 7.45
CA GLN A 75 -6.04 5.71 6.55
C GLN A 75 -5.73 7.12 7.02
N ILE A 76 -5.15 7.92 6.14
CA ILE A 76 -4.98 9.36 6.37
C ILE A 76 -6.06 10.05 5.56
N ALA A 77 -6.97 10.72 6.26
CA ALA A 77 -8.13 11.38 5.64
C ALA A 77 -7.67 12.35 4.55
N LYS A 78 -8.31 12.27 3.38
CA LYS A 78 -8.02 13.10 2.18
C LYS A 78 -6.63 12.91 1.56
N VAL A 79 -5.85 11.92 2.02
CA VAL A 79 -4.50 11.63 1.50
C VAL A 79 -4.52 10.29 0.79
N ALA A 80 -4.44 9.19 1.53
CA ALA A 80 -4.49 7.84 1.00
C ALA A 80 -4.75 6.82 2.12
N ARG A 81 -5.02 5.58 1.70
CA ARG A 81 -4.89 4.40 2.56
C ARG A 81 -3.51 3.81 2.33
N PHE A 82 -2.93 3.25 3.38
CA PHE A 82 -1.62 2.61 3.31
C PHE A 82 -1.72 1.21 3.90
N ARG A 83 -1.09 0.24 3.24
CA ARG A 83 -0.68 -0.99 3.91
C ARG A 83 0.67 -0.72 4.55
N VAL A 84 0.79 -0.99 5.84
CA VAL A 84 2.01 -0.74 6.59
C VAL A 84 2.57 -2.07 7.07
N ASN A 85 3.87 -2.25 6.90
CA ASN A 85 4.64 -3.30 7.55
C ASN A 85 5.70 -2.61 8.41
N VAL A 86 5.65 -2.82 9.73
CA VAL A 86 6.62 -2.31 10.70
C VAL A 86 7.39 -3.51 11.25
N PHE A 87 8.72 -3.43 11.29
CA PHE A 87 9.58 -4.56 11.66
C PHE A 87 10.82 -4.09 12.41
N LEU A 88 11.40 -4.98 13.21
CA LEU A 88 12.69 -4.77 13.85
C LEU A 88 13.83 -5.26 12.92
N GLN A 89 14.78 -4.39 12.62
CA GLN A 89 16.06 -4.73 11.99
C GLN A 89 17.23 -4.58 12.96
N LYS A 90 18.44 -4.93 12.47
CA LYS A 90 19.71 -4.88 13.21
C LYS A 90 19.92 -3.58 14.01
N TYR A 91 19.50 -2.44 13.47
CA TYR A 91 19.74 -1.13 14.08
C TYR A 91 18.52 -0.50 14.77
N GLY A 92 17.36 -1.15 14.72
CA GLY A 92 16.14 -0.63 15.32
C GLY A 92 14.89 -0.88 14.48
N VAL A 93 13.83 -0.14 14.80
CA VAL A 93 12.51 -0.26 14.17
C VAL A 93 12.55 0.43 12.82
N GLU A 94 12.00 -0.22 11.80
CA GLU A 94 11.85 0.31 10.45
C GLU A 94 10.45 0.03 9.93
N ALA A 95 10.05 0.73 8.87
CA ALA A 95 8.70 0.58 8.33
C ALA A 95 8.66 0.78 6.82
N VAL A 96 7.74 0.06 6.18
CA VAL A 96 7.40 0.25 4.77
C VAL A 96 5.90 0.51 4.65
N PHE A 97 5.55 1.59 3.95
CA PHE A 97 4.19 1.98 3.65
C PHE A 97 3.95 1.81 2.17
N ARG A 98 2.97 1.01 1.78
CA ARG A 98 2.51 0.91 0.39
C ARG A 98 1.23 1.70 0.23
N VAL A 99 1.21 2.63 -0.72
CA VAL A 99 0.01 3.39 -1.06
C VAL A 99 -1.02 2.45 -1.67
N ILE A 100 -2.24 2.45 -1.10
CA ILE A 100 -3.40 1.76 -1.65
C ILE A 100 -4.18 2.80 -2.46
N PRO A 101 -4.32 2.62 -3.79
CA PRO A 101 -5.06 3.54 -4.63
C PRO A 101 -6.48 3.76 -4.11
N SER A 102 -6.89 5.02 -4.02
CA SER A 102 -8.24 5.41 -3.57
C SER A 102 -9.29 5.24 -4.66
N GLN A 103 -8.89 5.34 -5.93
CA GLN A 103 -9.73 5.11 -7.09
C GLN A 103 -9.34 3.80 -7.75
N ILE A 104 -10.36 2.97 -7.99
CA ILE A 104 -10.23 1.82 -8.87
C ILE A 104 -10.24 2.36 -10.31
N PRO A 105 -9.20 2.10 -11.12
CA PRO A 105 -9.17 2.60 -12.49
C PRO A 105 -10.27 1.94 -13.33
N THR A 106 -10.78 2.68 -14.32
CA THR A 106 -11.70 2.11 -15.30
C THR A 106 -10.98 1.14 -16.23
N PRO A 107 -11.68 0.19 -16.86
CA PRO A 107 -11.08 -0.74 -17.82
C PRO A 107 -10.28 -0.02 -18.91
N GLU A 108 -10.78 1.11 -19.39
CA GLU A 108 -10.17 1.92 -20.46
C GLU A 108 -8.84 2.55 -19.99
N GLN A 109 -8.78 3.03 -18.74
CA GLN A 109 -7.58 3.65 -18.18
C GLN A 109 -6.39 2.69 -18.07
N ILE A 110 -6.66 1.40 -17.90
CA ILE A 110 -5.64 0.35 -17.83
C ILE A 110 -5.56 -0.49 -19.11
N GLY A 111 -6.23 -0.07 -20.19
CA GLY A 111 -6.14 -0.69 -21.51
C GLY A 111 -6.75 -2.10 -21.59
N LEU A 112 -7.72 -2.42 -20.75
CA LEU A 112 -8.45 -3.69 -20.89
C LEU A 112 -9.38 -3.63 -22.11
N THR A 113 -9.30 -4.66 -22.95
CA THR A 113 -10.21 -4.80 -24.08
C THR A 113 -11.59 -5.28 -23.60
N GLU A 114 -12.62 -5.10 -24.42
CA GLU A 114 -13.97 -5.58 -24.11
C GLU A 114 -14.02 -7.09 -23.85
N GLU A 115 -13.18 -7.89 -24.51
CA GLU A 115 -13.09 -9.33 -24.30
C GLU A 115 -12.65 -9.67 -22.88
N ILE A 116 -11.71 -8.91 -22.32
CA ILE A 116 -11.27 -9.09 -20.93
C ILE A 116 -12.37 -8.65 -19.97
N VAL A 117 -13.03 -7.53 -20.26
CA VAL A 117 -14.16 -7.02 -19.45
C VAL A 117 -15.29 -8.04 -19.37
N LYS A 118 -15.60 -8.74 -20.47
CA LYS A 118 -16.64 -9.80 -20.53
C LYS A 118 -16.36 -10.98 -19.59
N LEU A 119 -15.13 -11.18 -19.12
CA LEU A 119 -14.82 -12.19 -18.11
C LEU A 119 -15.56 -11.93 -16.79
N ALA A 120 -15.89 -10.68 -16.48
CA ALA A 120 -16.70 -10.30 -15.31
C ALA A 120 -18.15 -10.81 -15.38
N ASP A 121 -18.66 -11.12 -16.58
CA ASP A 121 -20.03 -11.58 -16.79
C ASP A 121 -20.16 -13.12 -16.73
N LEU A 122 -19.04 -13.85 -16.56
CA LEU A 122 -19.07 -15.30 -16.45
C LEU A 122 -19.87 -15.75 -15.21
N PRO A 123 -20.89 -16.62 -15.36
CA PRO A 123 -21.74 -17.01 -14.24
C PRO A 123 -21.02 -17.93 -13.23
N ARG A 124 -19.98 -18.65 -13.69
CA ARG A 124 -19.14 -19.58 -12.92
C ARG A 124 -17.89 -19.93 -13.73
N GLY A 125 -16.82 -20.33 -13.03
CA GLY A 125 -15.55 -20.73 -13.64
C GLY A 125 -14.37 -20.23 -12.81
N LEU A 126 -13.15 -20.44 -13.33
CA LEU A 126 -11.91 -19.95 -12.75
C LEU A 126 -11.24 -18.99 -13.74
N VAL A 127 -11.01 -17.75 -13.30
CA VAL A 127 -10.24 -16.75 -14.06
C VAL A 127 -8.90 -16.54 -13.34
N LEU A 128 -7.80 -16.71 -14.06
CA LEU A 128 -6.44 -16.54 -13.54
C LEU A 128 -5.78 -15.32 -14.18
N VAL A 129 -5.40 -14.36 -13.35
CA VAL A 129 -4.62 -13.18 -13.78
C VAL A 129 -3.17 -13.39 -13.36
N THR A 130 -2.27 -13.63 -14.31
CA THR A 130 -0.86 -13.99 -14.06
C THR A 130 0.12 -12.94 -14.62
N GLY A 131 1.39 -13.04 -14.24
CA GLY A 131 2.43 -12.07 -14.60
C GLY A 131 3.42 -11.79 -13.47
N ALA A 132 4.55 -11.14 -13.77
CA ALA A 132 5.60 -10.78 -12.81
C ALA A 132 5.13 -9.71 -11.78
N THR A 133 5.86 -9.55 -10.67
CA THR A 133 5.58 -8.49 -9.68
C THR A 133 5.55 -7.11 -10.36
N GLY A 134 4.55 -6.28 -10.03
CA GLY A 134 4.37 -4.97 -10.64
C GLY A 134 3.66 -4.96 -12.01
N SER A 135 3.31 -6.11 -12.60
CA SER A 135 2.68 -6.18 -13.93
C SER A 135 1.18 -5.79 -13.98
N GLY A 136 0.63 -5.16 -12.95
CA GLY A 136 -0.77 -4.73 -12.92
C GLY A 136 -1.82 -5.80 -12.58
N LYS A 137 -1.44 -7.02 -12.22
CA LYS A 137 -2.40 -8.12 -11.89
C LYS A 137 -3.49 -7.72 -10.91
N SER A 138 -3.08 -7.15 -9.76
CA SER A 138 -4.01 -6.72 -8.72
C SER A 138 -4.94 -5.62 -9.23
N THR A 139 -4.42 -4.69 -10.03
CA THR A 139 -5.20 -3.62 -10.66
C THR A 139 -6.25 -4.18 -11.62
N THR A 140 -5.88 -5.12 -12.49
CA THR A 140 -6.80 -5.81 -13.40
C THR A 140 -7.88 -6.57 -12.63
N LEU A 141 -7.49 -7.32 -11.60
CA LEU A 141 -8.42 -8.12 -10.80
C LEU A 141 -9.41 -7.23 -10.02
N VAL A 142 -8.92 -6.14 -9.41
CA VAL A 142 -9.76 -5.17 -8.71
C VAL A 142 -10.73 -4.48 -9.67
N CYS A 143 -10.30 -4.11 -10.88
CA CYS A 143 -11.16 -3.53 -11.91
C CYS A 143 -12.29 -4.50 -12.33
N LEU A 144 -11.97 -5.78 -12.57
CA LEU A 144 -12.99 -6.79 -12.90
C LEU A 144 -13.96 -7.04 -11.74
N ILE A 145 -13.48 -7.10 -10.50
CA ILE A 145 -14.33 -7.24 -9.30
C ILE A 145 -15.27 -6.04 -9.15
N GLU A 146 -14.78 -4.83 -9.42
CA GLU A 146 -15.59 -3.62 -9.35
C GLU A 146 -16.73 -3.64 -10.39
N ILE A 147 -16.47 -4.09 -11.62
CA ILE A 147 -17.51 -4.30 -12.63
C ILE A 147 -18.58 -5.29 -12.13
N ILE A 148 -18.16 -6.38 -11.48
CA ILE A 148 -19.09 -7.37 -10.90
C ILE A 148 -19.95 -6.72 -9.81
N ASN A 149 -19.33 -5.96 -8.90
CA ASN A 149 -20.03 -5.28 -7.80
C ASN A 149 -21.04 -4.24 -8.29
N GLN A 150 -20.73 -3.54 -9.38
CA GLN A 150 -21.62 -2.54 -9.99
C GLN A 150 -22.81 -3.18 -10.73
N LYS A 151 -22.59 -4.30 -11.44
CA LYS A 151 -23.63 -4.98 -12.23
C LYS A 151 -24.51 -5.90 -11.39
N TYR A 152 -23.95 -6.55 -10.37
CA TYR A 152 -24.60 -7.66 -9.68
C TYR A 152 -24.58 -7.46 -8.16
N LYS A 153 -25.73 -7.67 -7.52
CA LYS A 153 -25.81 -7.83 -6.06
C LYS A 153 -25.48 -9.27 -5.67
N LYS A 154 -24.20 -9.65 -5.76
CA LYS A 154 -23.71 -10.97 -5.33
C LYS A 154 -22.88 -10.82 -4.07
N THR A 155 -23.31 -11.43 -2.97
CA THR A 155 -22.51 -11.55 -1.75
C THR A 155 -21.86 -12.93 -1.75
N TYR A 156 -20.54 -13.00 -1.78
CA TYR A 156 -19.80 -14.28 -1.73
C TYR A 156 -19.43 -14.70 -0.30
N PHE A 157 -19.67 -13.82 0.68
CA PHE A 157 -19.57 -14.14 2.10
C PHE A 157 -20.99 -14.19 2.68
N ASN A 158 -21.53 -15.41 2.78
CA ASN A 158 -22.60 -15.69 3.72
C ASN A 158 -21.92 -16.00 5.06
N ASN A 159 -21.96 -15.02 5.97
CA ASN A 159 -21.94 -15.22 7.42
C ASN A 159 -22.90 -14.18 8.01
#